data_AF-A0AAX6EUE5-F1
#
_entry.id   AF-A0AAX6EUE5-F1
#
_cell.length_a   1.000
_cell.length_b   1.000
_cell.length_c   1.000
_cell.angle_alpha   90.00
_cell.angle_beta   90.00
_cell.angle_gamma   90.00
#
_symmetry.space_group_name_H-M   'P 1'
#
loop_
_entity.id
_entity.type
_entity.pdbx_description
1 polymer ?
#
loop_
_entity_poly.entity_id
_entity_poly.type
_entity_poly.pdbx_seq_one_letter_code
_entity_poly.pdbx_strand_id
1 'polypeptide(L)'
;MIAFALLIAPLPIVAAALFSDSKRKESSMDASEKSEEVEREADSWKWLHAAKVVFMVHLWTVVVSLLPYKISQFSGITTTTSMLLWVGFSVASLLILYRVMGSPYSYSSKNGEWKILKAVTVAAASIGLGLMSIINFSTAQIGAMLLVPMCLMVRPLRRHAVAAFSLRILVHHACNLALVLVGFPPAGSIIVKAFSEGFERASIGTFWEWAEFLWAWNSATYLYLLLVHLPCWVLCVLILCHP
;
A
#
# COMPACT_ATOMS: atom_id res chain seq x y z
N MET A 1 23.83 -13.71 -1.68
CA MET A 1 22.49 -14.20 -1.30
C MET A 1 22.27 -14.33 0.22
N ILE A 2 23.28 -14.59 1.06
CA ILE A 2 23.12 -14.63 2.55
C ILE A 2 23.03 -13.24 3.21
N ALA A 3 23.66 -12.19 2.64
CA ALA A 3 23.63 -10.83 3.20
C ALA A 3 22.27 -10.10 3.08
N PHE A 4 21.39 -10.50 2.14
CA PHE A 4 20.09 -9.87 1.92
C PHE A 4 18.99 -10.42 2.86
N ALA A 5 19.07 -11.71 3.22
CA ALA A 5 18.21 -12.30 4.25
C ALA A 5 18.48 -11.70 5.65
N LEU A 6 19.72 -11.29 5.92
CA LEU A 6 20.13 -10.57 7.13
C LEU A 6 19.74 -9.08 7.15
N LEU A 7 19.29 -8.50 6.02
CA LEU A 7 18.88 -7.09 5.87
C LEU A 7 17.36 -6.90 5.85
N ILE A 8 16.59 -7.96 5.54
CA ILE A 8 15.12 -8.00 5.66
C ILE A 8 14.71 -8.33 7.12
N ALA A 9 15.54 -9.08 7.84
CA ALA A 9 15.35 -9.43 9.25
C ALA A 9 15.31 -8.24 10.25
N PRO A 10 16.08 -7.14 10.12
CA PRO A 10 16.15 -6.11 11.15
C PRO A 10 15.03 -5.07 11.11
N LEU A 11 14.37 -4.81 9.97
CA LEU A 11 13.43 -3.67 9.90
C LEU A 11 12.10 -3.88 10.65
N PRO A 12 11.46 -5.06 10.59
CA PRO A 12 10.33 -5.39 11.46
C PRO A 12 10.74 -5.49 12.94
N ILE A 13 11.98 -5.94 13.20
CA ILE A 13 12.57 -6.06 14.55
C ILE A 13 12.94 -4.69 15.16
N VAL A 14 13.34 -3.71 14.34
CA VAL A 14 13.57 -2.30 14.75
C VAL A 14 12.26 -1.53 14.90
N ALA A 15 11.24 -1.83 14.09
CA ALA A 15 9.88 -1.31 14.30
C ALA A 15 9.25 -1.86 15.60
N ALA A 16 9.54 -3.12 15.95
CA ALA A 16 9.16 -3.72 17.24
C ALA A 16 9.99 -3.18 18.43
N ALA A 17 11.26 -2.82 18.22
CA ALA A 17 12.12 -2.24 19.27
C ALA A 17 11.86 -0.74 19.52
N LEU A 18 11.43 0.04 18.52
CA LEU A 18 11.02 1.44 18.73
C LEU A 18 9.66 1.57 19.43
N PHE A 19 8.81 0.53 19.33
CA PHE A 19 7.61 0.40 20.15
C PHE A 19 7.92 0.02 21.61
N SER A 20 9.07 -0.62 21.88
CA SER A 20 9.46 -1.02 23.23
C SER A 20 10.21 0.07 24.02
N ASP A 21 10.86 1.03 23.35
CA ASP A 21 11.62 2.09 24.03
C ASP A 21 10.80 3.39 24.27
N SER A 22 9.75 3.68 23.49
CA SER A 22 8.89 4.86 23.77
C SER A 22 7.94 4.63 24.94
N LYS A 23 7.50 3.39 25.18
CA LYS A 23 6.81 3.00 26.42
C LYS A 23 7.71 3.09 27.66
N ARG A 24 9.03 3.08 27.48
CA ARG A 24 10.00 3.03 28.57
C ARG A 24 10.43 4.41 29.07
N LYS A 25 10.13 5.49 28.34
CA LYS A 25 10.66 6.84 28.63
C LYS A 25 9.64 7.96 28.84
N GLU A 26 8.34 7.73 28.63
CA GLU A 26 7.33 8.79 28.85
C GLU A 26 6.71 8.83 30.26
N SER A 27 7.07 7.92 31.19
CA SER A 27 6.73 8.11 32.62
C SER A 27 7.72 7.41 33.56
N SER A 28 8.97 7.86 33.59
CA SER A 28 9.74 7.70 34.83
C SER A 28 9.00 8.42 35.95
N MET A 29 8.48 7.67 36.93
CA MET A 29 7.97 8.11 38.24
C MET A 29 6.69 8.98 38.20
N ASP A 30 5.52 8.36 38.44
CA ASP A 30 4.86 8.44 39.75
C ASP A 30 3.45 7.77 39.75
N ALA A 31 3.33 6.75 40.62
CA ALA A 31 2.14 6.18 41.29
C ALA A 31 0.83 5.93 40.51
N SER A 32 0.64 4.69 40.01
CA SER A 32 -0.58 3.86 40.22
C SER A 32 -0.50 2.53 39.43
N GLU A 33 0.04 1.48 40.05
CA GLU A 33 0.47 0.23 39.38
C GLU A 33 -0.64 -0.72 38.90
N LYS A 34 -1.94 -0.44 39.10
CA LYS A 34 -3.02 -1.37 38.69
C LYS A 34 -3.76 -1.01 37.40
N SER A 35 -3.57 0.20 36.89
CA SER A 35 -4.30 0.69 35.70
C SER A 35 -3.48 0.62 34.41
N GLU A 36 -2.15 0.59 34.53
CA GLU A 36 -1.22 0.67 33.40
C GLU A 36 -1.02 -0.65 32.65
N GLU A 37 -1.16 -1.81 33.29
CA GLU A 37 -1.01 -3.10 32.61
C GLU A 37 -2.10 -3.34 31.57
N VAL A 38 -3.33 -2.93 31.86
CA VAL A 38 -4.48 -3.05 30.95
C VAL A 38 -4.34 -2.11 29.74
N GLU A 39 -3.81 -0.89 29.93
CA GLU A 39 -3.49 0.01 28.81
C GLU A 39 -2.29 -0.48 28.00
N ARG A 40 -1.31 -1.14 28.63
CA ARG A 40 -0.14 -1.69 27.94
C ARG A 40 -0.52 -2.89 27.05
N GLU A 41 -1.42 -3.76 27.50
CA GLU A 41 -1.98 -4.82 26.67
C GLU A 41 -2.83 -4.25 25.53
N ALA A 42 -3.69 -3.25 25.79
CA ALA A 42 -4.49 -2.60 24.75
C ALA A 42 -3.63 -1.96 23.64
N ASP A 43 -2.40 -1.51 23.95
CA ASP A 43 -1.47 -0.94 22.99
C ASP A 43 -0.73 -1.98 22.12
N SER A 44 -0.45 -3.19 22.64
CA SER A 44 0.26 -4.23 21.88
C SER A 44 -0.62 -4.86 20.79
N TRP A 45 -1.94 -4.87 20.98
CA TRP A 45 -2.91 -5.41 20.03
C TRP A 45 -3.18 -4.47 18.85
N LYS A 46 -2.80 -3.19 18.94
CA LYS A 46 -2.95 -2.22 17.85
C LYS A 46 -2.05 -2.55 16.65
N TRP A 47 -0.84 -3.05 16.91
CA TRP A 47 0.04 -3.54 15.83
C TRP A 47 -0.54 -4.78 15.15
N LEU A 48 -1.16 -5.68 15.91
CA LEU A 48 -1.83 -6.85 15.34
C LEU A 48 -3.02 -6.45 14.45
N HIS A 49 -3.77 -5.41 14.83
CA HIS A 49 -4.84 -4.88 13.99
C HIS A 49 -4.29 -4.26 12.68
N ALA A 50 -3.23 -3.46 12.77
CA ALA A 50 -2.55 -2.90 11.60
C ALA A 50 -1.99 -4.01 10.67
N ALA A 51 -1.38 -5.05 11.26
CA ALA A 51 -0.91 -6.23 10.52
C ALA A 51 -2.05 -7.00 9.87
N LYS A 52 -3.19 -7.16 10.55
CA LYS A 52 -4.40 -7.77 9.98
C LYS A 52 -4.87 -6.99 8.75
N VAL A 53 -4.95 -5.65 8.82
CA VAL A 53 -5.36 -4.81 7.67
C VAL A 53 -4.39 -5.00 6.49
N VAL A 54 -3.08 -4.91 6.75
CA VAL A 54 -2.04 -5.08 5.72
C VAL A 54 -2.12 -6.46 5.07
N PHE A 55 -2.25 -7.52 5.88
CA PHE A 55 -2.40 -8.89 5.41
C PHE A 55 -3.65 -9.08 4.54
N MET A 56 -4.79 -8.51 4.96
CA MET A 56 -6.04 -8.59 4.21
C MET A 56 -5.95 -7.90 2.85
N VAL A 57 -5.31 -6.73 2.78
CA VAL A 57 -5.07 -6.05 1.50
C VAL A 57 -4.18 -6.91 0.60
N HIS A 58 -3.11 -7.51 1.13
CA HIS A 58 -2.26 -8.41 0.33
C HIS A 58 -3.04 -9.65 -0.16
N LEU A 59 -3.87 -10.26 0.68
CA LEU A 59 -4.70 -11.40 0.28
C LEU A 59 -5.71 -11.02 -0.81
N TRP A 60 -6.35 -9.85 -0.70
CA TRP A 60 -7.19 -9.30 -1.75
C TRP A 60 -6.44 -9.10 -3.06
N THR A 61 -5.19 -8.60 -3.01
CA THR A 61 -4.39 -8.43 -4.24
C THR A 61 -4.04 -9.73 -4.92
N VAL A 62 -3.88 -10.83 -4.18
CA VAL A 62 -3.74 -12.16 -4.79
C VAL A 62 -4.99 -12.50 -5.60
N VAL A 63 -6.18 -12.31 -5.02
CA VAL A 63 -7.45 -12.54 -5.75
C VAL A 63 -7.56 -11.65 -6.98
N VAL A 64 -7.26 -10.36 -6.84
CA VAL A 64 -7.25 -9.37 -7.94
C VAL A 64 -6.22 -9.68 -9.02
N SER A 65 -5.09 -10.28 -8.66
CA SER A 65 -4.07 -10.69 -9.63
C SER A 65 -4.47 -11.89 -10.48
N LEU A 66 -5.42 -12.72 -10.02
CA LEU A 66 -5.91 -13.88 -10.77
C LEU A 66 -7.09 -13.54 -11.70
N LEU A 67 -7.75 -12.40 -11.45
CA LEU A 67 -8.90 -11.94 -12.22
C LEU A 67 -8.60 -11.66 -13.71
N PRO A 68 -7.47 -11.04 -14.11
CA PRO A 68 -7.17 -10.77 -15.51
C PRO A 68 -7.19 -12.02 -16.39
N TYR A 69 -6.64 -13.13 -15.89
CA TYR A 69 -6.67 -14.41 -16.58
C TYR A 69 -8.10 -14.92 -16.83
N LYS A 70 -9.02 -14.74 -15.87
CA LYS A 70 -10.41 -15.16 -16.04
C LYS A 70 -11.17 -14.25 -16.99
N ILE A 71 -10.86 -12.96 -16.98
CA ILE A 71 -11.51 -11.98 -17.85
C ILE A 71 -11.05 -12.14 -19.30
N SER A 72 -9.76 -12.44 -19.54
CA SER A 72 -9.22 -12.66 -20.89
C SER A 72 -9.71 -13.94 -21.57
N GLN A 73 -10.33 -14.87 -20.83
CA GLN A 73 -10.99 -16.05 -21.41
C GLN A 73 -12.33 -15.71 -22.09
N PHE A 74 -12.94 -14.56 -21.81
CA PHE A 74 -14.17 -14.15 -22.48
C PHE A 74 -13.85 -13.64 -23.88
N SER A 75 -14.19 -14.45 -24.88
CA SER A 75 -14.02 -14.08 -26.29
C SER A 75 -14.98 -12.94 -26.69
N GLY A 76 -14.47 -11.94 -27.43
CA GLY A 76 -15.28 -10.87 -28.03
C GLY A 76 -15.41 -9.58 -27.21
N ILE A 77 -14.76 -9.46 -26.06
CA ILE A 77 -14.79 -8.26 -25.21
C ILE A 77 -13.66 -7.29 -25.62
N THR A 78 -13.94 -5.98 -25.63
CA THR A 78 -12.91 -4.96 -25.93
C THR A 78 -11.96 -4.75 -24.75
N THR A 79 -10.72 -4.34 -25.00
CA THR A 79 -9.70 -4.13 -23.95
C THR A 79 -10.15 -3.10 -22.88
N THR A 80 -10.92 -2.09 -23.30
CA THR A 80 -11.50 -1.10 -22.39
C THR A 80 -12.58 -1.68 -21.48
N THR A 81 -13.43 -2.56 -21.99
CA THR A 81 -14.50 -3.18 -21.19
C THR A 81 -13.94 -4.24 -20.24
N SER A 82 -12.93 -5.01 -20.66
CA SER A 82 -12.19 -5.92 -19.77
C SER A 82 -11.52 -5.18 -18.61
N MET A 83 -10.90 -4.01 -18.88
CA MET A 83 -10.33 -3.17 -17.82
C MET A 83 -11.40 -2.67 -16.85
N LEU A 84 -12.54 -2.17 -17.34
CA LEU A 84 -13.63 -1.71 -16.49
C LEU A 84 -14.24 -2.83 -15.65
N LEU A 85 -14.38 -4.03 -16.21
CA LEU A 85 -14.82 -5.21 -15.48
C LEU A 85 -13.83 -5.57 -14.38
N TRP A 86 -12.54 -5.61 -14.68
CA TRP A 86 -11.50 -5.90 -13.69
C TRP A 86 -11.49 -4.88 -12.55
N VAL A 87 -11.58 -3.58 -12.87
CA VAL A 87 -11.68 -2.52 -11.85
C VAL A 87 -12.96 -2.70 -11.02
N GLY A 88 -14.10 -2.95 -11.68
CA GLY A 88 -15.39 -3.16 -11.02
C GLY A 88 -15.35 -4.34 -10.04
N PHE A 89 -14.87 -5.51 -10.48
CA PHE A 89 -14.71 -6.68 -9.63
C PHE A 89 -13.69 -6.47 -8.50
N SER A 90 -12.61 -5.75 -8.78
CA SER A 90 -11.59 -5.42 -7.77
C SER A 90 -12.16 -4.52 -6.67
N VAL A 91 -12.91 -3.47 -7.04
CA VAL A 91 -13.58 -2.58 -6.07
C VAL A 91 -14.67 -3.32 -5.31
N ALA A 92 -15.51 -4.10 -5.99
CA ALA A 92 -16.58 -4.87 -5.35
C ALA A 92 -16.02 -5.88 -4.34
N SER A 93 -14.99 -6.64 -4.72
CA SER A 93 -14.34 -7.61 -3.82
C SER A 93 -13.68 -6.94 -2.62
N LEU A 94 -13.06 -5.77 -2.80
CA LEU A 94 -12.48 -5.00 -1.71
C LEU A 94 -13.56 -4.54 -0.72
N LEU A 95 -14.69 -4.04 -1.24
CA LEU A 95 -15.83 -3.62 -0.42
C LEU A 95 -16.44 -4.79 0.36
N ILE A 96 -16.59 -5.96 -0.27
CA ILE A 96 -17.06 -7.17 0.40
C ILE A 96 -16.10 -7.56 1.53
N LEU A 97 -14.79 -7.55 1.28
CA LEU A 97 -13.79 -7.85 2.29
C LEU A 97 -13.88 -6.91 3.50
N TYR A 98 -14.04 -5.61 3.26
CA TYR A 98 -14.24 -4.63 4.34
C TYR A 98 -15.57 -4.81 5.08
N ARG A 99 -16.64 -5.25 4.41
CA ARG A 99 -17.92 -5.53 5.06
C ARG A 99 -17.83 -6.76 5.97
N VAL A 100 -17.19 -7.83 5.51
CA VAL A 100 -17.07 -9.09 6.27
C VAL A 100 -16.15 -8.94 7.49
N MET A 101 -15.06 -8.19 7.34
CA MET A 101 -14.00 -8.14 8.36
C MET A 101 -14.11 -6.94 9.32
N GLY A 102 -15.08 -6.06 9.08
CA GLY A 102 -15.23 -4.77 9.75
C GLY A 102 -14.44 -3.65 9.07
N SER A 103 -14.90 -2.41 9.25
CA SER A 103 -14.24 -1.23 8.69
C SER A 103 -12.80 -1.12 9.21
N PRO A 104 -11.80 -0.84 8.36
CA PRO A 104 -10.42 -0.59 8.79
C PRO A 104 -10.30 0.63 9.71
N TYR A 105 -11.35 1.45 9.80
CA TYR A 105 -11.43 2.63 10.65
C TYR A 105 -12.21 2.40 11.96
N SER A 106 -12.75 1.20 12.19
CA SER A 106 -13.67 0.95 13.32
C SER A 106 -13.01 1.06 14.70
N TYR A 107 -11.69 0.86 14.80
CA TYR A 107 -10.92 1.01 16.04
C TYR A 107 -10.14 2.33 16.13
N SER A 108 -10.19 3.13 15.06
CA SER A 108 -9.32 4.28 14.80
C SER A 108 -9.74 5.58 15.48
N SER A 109 -10.17 5.51 16.74
CA SER A 109 -10.61 6.68 17.51
C SER A 109 -9.45 7.49 18.10
N LYS A 110 -8.24 6.92 18.23
CA LYS A 110 -7.11 7.57 18.90
C LYS A 110 -6.07 8.14 17.93
N ASN A 111 -5.56 9.33 18.29
CA ASN A 111 -4.57 10.10 17.56
C ASN A 111 -3.21 9.37 17.45
N GLY A 112 -3.03 8.42 16.52
CA GLY A 112 -1.70 7.80 16.31
C GLY A 112 -1.66 6.48 15.55
N GLU A 113 -2.78 5.79 15.40
CA GLU A 113 -2.82 4.41 14.85
C GLU A 113 -2.39 4.31 13.38
N TRP A 114 -2.61 5.35 12.58
CA TRP A 114 -2.08 5.42 11.20
C TRP A 114 -0.54 5.32 11.14
N LYS A 115 0.19 5.73 12.19
CA LYS A 115 1.65 5.60 12.24
C LYS A 115 2.05 4.13 12.30
N ILE A 116 1.29 3.32 13.06
CA ILE A 116 1.48 1.88 13.20
C ILE A 116 1.16 1.21 11.86
N LEU A 117 0.01 1.54 11.27
CA LEU A 117 -0.37 1.03 9.94
C LEU A 117 0.67 1.37 8.89
N LYS A 118 1.18 2.60 8.89
CA LYS A 118 2.26 3.04 7.99
C LYS A 118 3.55 2.24 8.21
N ALA A 119 3.97 2.03 9.46
CA ALA A 119 5.17 1.26 9.76
C ALA A 119 5.05 -0.19 9.26
N VAL A 120 3.89 -0.82 9.46
CA VAL A 120 3.61 -2.18 8.96
C VAL A 120 3.56 -2.22 7.44
N THR A 121 2.95 -1.22 6.80
CA THR A 121 2.93 -1.11 5.33
C THR A 121 4.34 -0.98 4.77
N VAL A 122 5.20 -0.14 5.36
CA VAL A 122 6.61 0.01 4.95
C VAL A 122 7.38 -1.30 5.11
N ALA A 123 7.14 -2.04 6.19
CA ALA A 123 7.74 -3.35 6.41
C ALA A 123 7.25 -4.39 5.37
N ALA A 124 5.95 -4.42 5.07
CA ALA A 124 5.42 -5.31 4.04
C ALA A 124 5.96 -4.95 2.64
N ALA A 125 6.07 -3.66 2.32
CA ALA A 125 6.65 -3.16 1.07
C ALA A 125 8.13 -3.56 0.95
N SER A 126 8.92 -3.44 2.02
CA SER A 126 10.34 -3.81 2.00
C SER A 126 10.53 -5.33 1.85
N ILE A 127 9.69 -6.14 2.50
CA ILE A 127 9.66 -7.60 2.30
C ILE A 127 9.31 -7.92 0.85
N GLY A 128 8.26 -7.31 0.30
CA GLY A 128 7.83 -7.52 -1.08
C GLY A 128 8.91 -7.15 -2.09
N LEU A 129 9.56 -6.00 -1.92
CA LEU A 129 10.68 -5.56 -2.75
C LEU A 129 11.92 -6.46 -2.58
N GLY A 130 12.18 -6.94 -1.37
CA GLY A 130 13.25 -7.89 -1.08
C GLY A 130 13.05 -9.23 -1.78
N LEU A 131 11.83 -9.79 -1.70
CA LEU A 131 11.47 -11.00 -2.45
C LEU A 131 11.55 -10.75 -3.95
N MET A 132 11.06 -9.61 -4.42
CA MET A 132 11.13 -9.22 -5.82
C MET A 132 12.58 -9.10 -6.31
N SER A 133 13.50 -8.64 -5.47
CA SER A 133 14.93 -8.49 -5.84
C SER A 133 15.61 -9.82 -6.19
N ILE A 134 15.11 -10.92 -5.63
CA ILE A 134 15.57 -12.29 -5.92
C ILE A 134 15.07 -12.74 -7.30
N ILE A 135 13.83 -12.36 -7.64
CA ILE A 135 13.19 -12.75 -8.90
C ILE A 135 13.69 -11.87 -10.05
N ASN A 136 13.62 -10.55 -9.87
CA ASN A 136 14.09 -9.56 -10.84
C ASN A 136 14.58 -8.30 -10.11
N PHE A 137 15.90 -8.18 -10.03
CA PHE A 137 16.57 -7.07 -9.37
C PHE A 137 16.21 -5.71 -9.99
N SER A 138 16.11 -5.62 -11.32
CA SER A 138 15.81 -4.35 -12.00
C SER A 138 14.41 -3.85 -11.65
N THR A 139 13.41 -4.74 -11.71
CA THR A 139 12.04 -4.39 -11.31
C THR A 139 11.96 -4.02 -9.83
N ALA A 140 12.68 -4.73 -8.95
CA ALA A 140 12.74 -4.40 -7.54
C ALA A 140 13.41 -3.04 -7.27
N GLN A 141 14.44 -2.69 -8.03
CA GLN A 141 15.13 -1.40 -7.92
C GLN A 141 14.24 -0.24 -8.39
N ILE A 142 13.57 -0.38 -9.54
CA ILE A 142 12.58 0.60 -10.02
C ILE A 142 11.45 0.73 -9.00
N GLY A 143 10.99 -0.39 -8.46
CA GLY A 143 9.94 -0.39 -7.45
C GLY A 143 10.36 0.27 -6.15
N ALA A 144 11.60 0.06 -5.69
CA ALA A 144 12.13 0.74 -4.51
C ALA A 144 12.19 2.26 -4.70
N MET A 145 12.57 2.74 -5.89
CA MET A 145 12.60 4.17 -6.23
C MET A 145 11.23 4.84 -6.17
N LEU A 146 10.13 4.08 -6.33
CA LEU A 146 8.77 4.63 -6.38
C LEU A 146 7.97 4.31 -5.11
N LEU A 147 7.92 3.05 -4.67
CA LEU A 147 7.13 2.61 -3.52
C LEU A 147 7.68 3.11 -2.19
N VAL A 148 9.01 3.18 -2.02
CA VAL A 148 9.60 3.62 -0.74
C VAL A 148 9.27 5.09 -0.48
N PRO A 149 9.50 6.04 -1.41
CA PRO A 149 9.07 7.43 -1.21
C PRO A 149 7.56 7.56 -0.98
N MET A 150 6.74 6.82 -1.74
CA MET A 150 5.29 6.82 -1.58
C MET A 150 4.87 6.42 -0.16
N CYS A 151 5.37 5.28 0.32
CA CYS A 151 5.04 4.76 1.65
C CYS A 151 5.59 5.66 2.78
N LEU A 152 6.69 6.37 2.56
CA LEU A 152 7.28 7.28 3.56
C LEU A 152 6.62 8.67 3.58
N MET A 153 6.15 9.19 2.44
CA MET A 153 5.57 10.54 2.36
C MET A 153 4.09 10.58 2.74
N VAL A 154 3.36 9.47 2.60
CA VAL A 154 1.93 9.41 2.89
C VAL A 154 1.60 9.80 4.34
N ARG A 155 0.61 10.68 4.49
CA ARG A 155 0.10 11.22 5.77
C ARG A 155 -1.41 11.48 5.65
N PRO A 156 -2.19 11.37 6.74
CA PRO A 156 -3.63 11.60 6.70
C PRO A 156 -4.00 13.04 6.29
N LEU A 157 -4.99 13.19 5.41
CA LEU A 157 -5.40 14.49 4.87
C LEU A 157 -6.18 15.34 5.89
N ARG A 158 -7.00 14.70 6.75
CA ARG A 158 -8.03 15.38 7.55
C ARG A 158 -7.49 16.20 8.73
N ARG A 159 -6.28 15.91 9.22
CA ARG A 159 -5.71 16.57 10.41
C ARG A 159 -5.26 18.02 10.20
N HIS A 160 -5.13 18.45 8.95
CA HIS A 160 -4.65 19.80 8.63
C HIS A 160 -5.76 20.76 8.14
N ALA A 161 -7.01 20.29 8.01
CA ALA A 161 -8.13 21.13 7.60
C ALA A 161 -8.51 22.21 8.65
N VAL A 162 -8.01 22.08 9.89
CA VAL A 162 -8.33 22.98 11.03
C VAL A 162 -7.20 23.99 11.33
N ALA A 163 -6.01 23.80 10.78
CA ALA A 163 -4.88 24.71 11.00
C ALA A 163 -4.63 25.58 9.76
N ALA A 164 -4.47 26.89 9.97
CA ALA A 164 -4.31 27.93 8.96
C ALA A 164 -3.61 27.49 7.67
N PHE A 165 -4.24 27.81 6.54
CA PHE A 165 -3.87 27.42 5.17
C PHE A 165 -2.48 27.97 4.77
N SER A 166 -1.42 27.27 5.16
CA SER A 166 -0.05 27.58 4.72
C SER A 166 0.20 26.97 3.34
N LEU A 167 0.79 27.73 2.42
CA LEU A 167 1.26 27.25 1.12
C LEU A 167 2.11 25.97 1.24
N ARG A 168 2.91 25.85 2.31
CA ARG A 168 3.72 24.66 2.59
C ARG A 168 2.85 23.40 2.80
N ILE A 169 1.72 23.54 3.48
CA ILE A 169 0.78 22.46 3.75
C ILE A 169 0.06 22.06 2.46
N LEU A 170 -0.36 23.04 1.65
CA LEU A 170 -0.97 22.80 0.35
C LEU A 170 -0.03 22.06 -0.62
N VAL A 171 1.23 22.49 -0.71
CA VAL A 171 2.25 21.84 -1.56
C VAL A 171 2.50 20.40 -1.09
N HIS A 172 2.56 20.15 0.22
CA HIS A 172 2.69 18.79 0.75
C HIS A 172 1.46 17.92 0.42
N HIS A 173 0.25 18.46 0.49
CA HIS A 173 -0.97 17.74 0.09
C HIS A 173 -1.00 17.44 -1.40
N ALA A 174 -0.67 18.42 -2.24
CA ALA A 174 -0.58 18.25 -3.68
C ALA A 174 0.48 17.20 -4.04
N CYS A 175 1.64 17.23 -3.38
CA CYS A 175 2.71 16.24 -3.58
C CYS A 175 2.29 14.83 -3.14
N ASN A 176 1.65 14.68 -1.98
CA ASN A 176 1.14 13.38 -1.54
C ASN A 176 0.06 12.83 -2.47
N LEU A 177 -0.86 13.69 -2.93
CA LEU A 177 -1.89 13.28 -3.87
C LEU A 177 -1.29 12.91 -5.23
N ALA A 178 -0.32 13.69 -5.72
CA ALA A 178 0.40 13.39 -6.95
C ALA A 178 1.18 12.08 -6.85
N LEU A 179 1.88 11.81 -5.73
CA LEU A 179 2.60 10.55 -5.50
C LEU A 179 1.66 9.35 -5.43
N VAL A 180 0.48 9.51 -4.82
CA VAL A 180 -0.54 8.45 -4.81
C VAL A 180 -1.12 8.27 -6.21
N LEU A 181 -1.38 9.34 -6.96
CA LEU A 181 -1.91 9.27 -8.31
C LEU A 181 -0.91 8.62 -9.29
N VAL A 182 0.34 9.07 -9.31
CA VAL A 182 1.42 8.50 -10.12
C VAL A 182 1.76 7.08 -9.66
N GLY A 183 1.66 6.84 -8.35
CA GLY A 183 1.83 5.53 -7.76
C GLY A 183 0.73 4.53 -8.10
N PHE A 184 -0.35 4.93 -8.78
CA PHE A 184 -1.33 3.97 -9.27
C PHE A 184 -0.76 3.26 -10.51
N PRO A 185 -0.57 1.92 -10.51
CA PRO A 185 0.10 1.23 -11.63
C PRO A 185 -0.51 1.52 -13.01
N PRO A 186 -1.85 1.56 -13.16
CA PRO A 186 -2.47 1.97 -14.42
C PRO A 186 -2.16 3.42 -14.82
N ALA A 187 -2.16 4.36 -13.88
CA ALA A 187 -1.81 5.76 -14.17
C ALA A 187 -0.36 5.89 -14.63
N GLY A 188 0.58 5.17 -14.00
CA GLY A 188 1.97 5.13 -14.42
C GLY A 188 2.13 4.63 -15.86
N SER A 189 1.41 3.57 -16.24
CA SER A 189 1.45 3.04 -17.61
C SER A 189 0.92 4.04 -18.66
N ILE A 190 -0.14 4.77 -18.32
CA ILE A 190 -0.73 5.80 -19.17
C ILE A 190 0.24 6.97 -19.34
N ILE A 191 0.90 7.40 -18.25
CA ILE A 191 1.88 8.49 -18.28
C ILE A 191 3.06 8.12 -19.18
N VAL A 192 3.66 6.94 -18.99
CA VAL A 192 4.80 6.49 -19.80
C VAL A 192 4.42 6.45 -21.27
N LYS A 193 3.25 5.89 -21.62
CA LYS A 193 2.79 5.82 -23.01
C LYS A 193 2.46 7.18 -23.58
N ALA A 194 1.86 8.08 -22.80
CA ALA A 194 1.58 9.44 -23.23
C ALA A 194 2.87 10.22 -23.53
N PHE A 195 3.94 10.01 -22.77
CA PHE A 195 5.25 10.61 -23.05
C PHE A 195 5.96 9.99 -24.26
N SER A 196 5.80 8.70 -24.53
CA SER A 196 6.48 8.03 -25.65
C SER A 196 5.75 8.17 -26.98
N GLU A 197 4.42 8.08 -26.98
CA GLU A 197 3.59 7.97 -28.20
C GLU A 197 2.58 9.11 -28.36
N GLY A 198 2.50 10.02 -27.40
CA GLY A 198 1.54 11.13 -27.37
C GLY A 198 0.23 10.78 -26.65
N PHE A 199 -0.42 11.79 -26.06
CA PHE A 199 -1.67 11.63 -25.30
C PHE A 199 -2.84 11.12 -26.14
N GLU A 200 -2.85 11.34 -27.45
CA GLU A 200 -3.94 10.92 -28.34
C GLU A 200 -4.06 9.40 -28.47
N ARG A 201 -2.98 8.65 -28.20
CA ARG A 201 -2.96 7.18 -28.25
C ARG A 201 -3.07 6.52 -26.87
N ALA A 202 -3.12 7.30 -25.80
CA ALA A 202 -3.21 6.81 -24.44
C ALA A 202 -4.68 6.47 -24.12
N SER A 203 -5.00 5.18 -24.10
CA SER A 203 -6.34 4.67 -23.76
C SER A 203 -6.35 3.97 -22.41
N ILE A 204 -7.49 3.95 -21.72
CA ILE A 204 -7.67 3.19 -20.47
C ILE A 204 -7.41 1.68 -20.70
N GLY A 205 -7.70 1.17 -21.90
CA GLY A 205 -7.44 -0.21 -22.31
C GLY A 205 -5.95 -0.54 -22.51
N THR A 206 -5.07 0.46 -22.61
CA THR A 206 -3.62 0.24 -22.77
C THR A 206 -3.03 -0.53 -21.59
N PHE A 207 -3.45 -0.22 -20.35
CA PHE A 207 -2.95 -0.95 -19.19
C PHE A 207 -3.35 -2.43 -19.26
N TRP A 208 -4.56 -2.71 -19.76
CA TRP A 208 -5.06 -4.07 -19.93
C TRP A 208 -4.22 -4.87 -20.93
N GLU A 209 -3.97 -4.30 -22.10
CA GLU A 209 -3.10 -4.91 -23.12
C GLU A 209 -1.70 -5.20 -22.57
N TRP A 210 -1.15 -4.25 -21.80
CA TRP A 210 0.15 -4.44 -21.17
C TRP A 210 0.12 -5.51 -20.08
N ALA A 211 -0.93 -5.55 -19.26
CA ALA A 211 -1.11 -6.57 -18.23
C ALA A 211 -1.28 -7.97 -18.84
N GLU A 212 -2.05 -8.11 -19.92
CA GLU A 212 -2.19 -9.35 -20.69
C GLU A 212 -0.87 -9.77 -21.32
N PHE A 213 -0.12 -8.84 -21.89
CA PHE A 213 1.21 -9.12 -22.45
C PHE A 213 2.18 -9.60 -21.36
N LEU A 214 2.28 -8.88 -20.24
CA LEU A 214 3.14 -9.27 -19.12
C LEU A 214 2.76 -10.64 -18.56
N TRP A 215 1.46 -10.93 -18.48
CA TRP A 215 0.96 -12.22 -18.04
C TRP A 215 1.29 -13.34 -19.04
N ALA A 216 1.01 -13.15 -20.33
CA ALA A 216 1.27 -14.14 -21.39
C ALA A 216 2.75 -14.51 -21.48
N TRP A 217 3.63 -13.55 -21.18
CA TRP A 217 5.08 -13.76 -21.12
C TRP A 217 5.60 -14.24 -19.76
N ASN A 218 4.69 -14.52 -18.81
CA ASN A 218 5.01 -14.92 -17.44
C ASN A 218 6.06 -13.99 -16.78
N SER A 219 5.92 -12.68 -17.04
CA SER A 219 6.90 -11.68 -16.66
C SER A 219 6.84 -11.41 -15.17
N ALA A 220 8.00 -11.38 -14.52
CA ALA A 220 8.14 -11.01 -13.12
C ALA A 220 7.53 -9.62 -12.83
N THR A 221 7.54 -8.70 -13.81
CA THR A 221 6.94 -7.37 -13.68
C THR A 221 5.44 -7.42 -13.41
N TYR A 222 4.73 -8.44 -13.91
CA TYR A 222 3.31 -8.67 -13.59
C TYR A 222 3.10 -8.88 -12.08
N LEU A 223 3.90 -9.77 -11.50
CA LEU A 223 3.86 -10.09 -10.07
C LEU A 223 4.21 -8.86 -9.23
N TYR A 224 5.22 -8.09 -9.63
CA TYR A 224 5.58 -6.85 -8.97
C TYR A 224 4.40 -5.86 -8.93
N LEU A 225 3.77 -5.57 -10.07
CA LEU A 225 2.72 -4.55 -10.15
C LEU A 225 1.49 -4.92 -9.32
N LEU A 226 1.07 -6.18 -9.39
CA LEU A 226 -0.20 -6.61 -8.80
C LEU A 226 -0.04 -7.09 -7.36
N LEU A 227 1.08 -7.74 -7.00
CA LEU A 227 1.27 -8.33 -5.67
C LEU A 227 2.14 -7.51 -4.73
N VAL A 228 2.93 -6.56 -5.24
CA VAL A 228 3.79 -5.70 -4.42
C VAL A 228 3.31 -4.25 -4.49
N HIS A 229 3.17 -3.71 -5.69
CA HIS A 229 2.87 -2.30 -5.90
C HIS A 229 1.41 -1.95 -5.58
N LEU A 230 0.45 -2.68 -6.15
CA LEU A 230 -0.98 -2.45 -5.94
C LEU A 230 -1.43 -2.54 -4.47
N PRO A 231 -1.01 -3.53 -3.64
CA PRO A 231 -1.40 -3.55 -2.23
C PRO A 231 -0.78 -2.38 -1.45
N CYS A 232 0.48 -2.05 -1.71
CA CYS A 232 1.13 -0.89 -1.11
C CYS A 232 0.40 0.41 -1.47
N TRP A 233 -0.05 0.53 -2.72
CA TRP A 233 -0.82 1.68 -3.17
C TRP A 233 -2.15 1.81 -2.42
N VAL A 234 -2.92 0.72 -2.32
CA VAL A 234 -4.19 0.71 -1.57
C VAL A 234 -3.98 1.06 -0.10
N LEU A 235 -2.94 0.50 0.53
CA LEU A 235 -2.60 0.81 1.93
C LEU A 235 -2.22 2.29 2.10
N CYS A 236 -1.51 2.89 1.15
CA CYS A 236 -1.22 4.32 1.16
C CYS A 236 -2.51 5.15 1.03
N VAL A 237 -3.44 4.77 0.15
CA VAL A 237 -4.76 5.43 0.05
C VAL A 237 -5.51 5.33 1.37
N LEU A 238 -5.51 4.18 2.05
CA LEU A 238 -6.15 4.01 3.36
C LEU A 238 -5.54 4.93 4.42
N ILE A 239 -4.22 5.08 4.44
CA ILE A 239 -3.51 5.99 5.35
C ILE A 239 -3.82 7.46 5.01
N LEU A 240 -3.92 7.80 3.73
CA LEU A 240 -4.25 9.15 3.25
C LEU A 240 -5.69 9.55 3.67
N CYS A 241 -6.64 8.63 3.51
CA CYS A 241 -8.06 8.80 3.85
C CYS A 241 -8.37 8.61 5.34
N HIS A 242 -7.36 8.32 6.16
CA HIS A 242 -7.56 8.10 7.59
C HIS A 242 -8.10 9.37 8.27
N PRO A 243 -9.13 9.23 9.15
CA PRO A 243 -9.76 10.35 9.84
C PRO A 243 -8.82 11.09 10.80
#